data_AF-K1Q2U3-F1
#
_entry.id   AF-K1Q2U3-F1
#
_cell.length_a   1.000
_cell.length_b   1.000
_cell.length_c   1.000
_cell.angle_alpha   90.00
_cell.angle_beta   90.00
_cell.angle_gamma   90.00
#
_symmetry.space_group_name_H-M   'P 1'
#
loop_
_entity.id
_entity.type
_entity.pdbx_description
1 polymer ?
#
loop_
_entity_poly.entity_id
_entity_poly.type
_entity_poly.pdbx_seq_one_letter_code
_entity_poly.pdbx_strand_id
1 'polypeptide(L)'
;MQAKDKDGDLFPMWGTCQGFELMSVLVAKQNLLTAVDAEDLPLPLNFTTEATDSVLFGKLPRDVYLPLKTENVTANYHSWALTPKNFSENKDLRSFFKVLSTNTDRNGKEFISSMEAYKYPVYAVQWHPEKNNFVWKSKAHINHDANAVRVSQYFADFFVAQGDNNGCNNIPEGVQKSIGSPNCPIPATQNLVSAH
;
A
#
# COMPACT_ATOMS: atom_id res chain seq x y z
N MET A 1 6.44 -14.17 -8.07
CA MET A 1 5.05 -13.66 -8.00
C MET A 1 4.60 -13.28 -9.40
N GLN A 2 3.41 -13.72 -9.84
CA GLN A 2 2.76 -13.27 -11.07
C GLN A 2 1.43 -12.61 -10.66
N ALA A 3 1.14 -11.42 -11.18
CA ALA A 3 -0.07 -10.64 -10.86
C ALA A 3 -0.98 -10.49 -12.08
N LYS A 4 -0.96 -11.52 -12.93
CA LYS A 4 -1.78 -11.63 -14.13
C LYS A 4 -2.47 -12.99 -14.12
N ASP A 5 -3.67 -13.06 -14.66
CA ASP A 5 -4.38 -14.32 -14.83
C ASP A 5 -3.91 -15.08 -16.09
N LYS A 6 -4.63 -16.16 -16.42
CA LYS A 6 -4.33 -17.01 -17.58
C LYS A 6 -4.56 -16.30 -18.93
N ASP A 7 -5.42 -15.29 -18.95
CA ASP A 7 -5.83 -14.55 -20.14
C ASP A 7 -4.99 -13.26 -20.32
N GLY A 8 -4.20 -12.92 -19.30
CA GLY A 8 -3.25 -11.80 -19.29
C GLY A 8 -3.76 -10.59 -18.52
N ASP A 9 -4.94 -10.68 -17.92
CA ASP A 9 -5.57 -9.59 -17.17
C ASP A 9 -4.84 -9.36 -15.85
N LEU A 10 -4.59 -8.08 -15.54
CA LEU A 10 -3.85 -7.68 -14.35
C LEU A 10 -4.79 -7.68 -13.14
N PHE A 11 -4.36 -8.29 -12.03
CA PHE A 11 -5.11 -8.29 -10.78
C PHE A 11 -4.37 -7.46 -9.73
N PRO A 12 -5.00 -6.40 -9.17
CA PRO A 12 -4.34 -5.55 -8.20
C PRO A 12 -4.17 -6.29 -6.88
N MET A 13 -2.98 -6.21 -6.30
CA MET A 13 -2.67 -6.82 -5.01
C MET A 13 -2.15 -5.78 -4.03
N TRP A 14 -2.63 -5.86 -2.79
CA TRP A 14 -2.24 -4.98 -1.70
C TRP A 14 -1.72 -5.78 -0.51
N GLY A 15 -0.53 -5.42 -0.01
CA GLY A 15 0.06 -6.01 1.19
C GLY A 15 0.24 -4.98 2.30
N THR A 16 -0.39 -5.20 3.46
CA THR A 16 -0.17 -4.39 4.67
C THR A 16 0.58 -5.20 5.73
N CYS A 17 1.66 -4.64 6.28
CA CYS A 17 2.47 -5.24 7.36
C CYS A 17 2.88 -6.69 7.04
N GLN A 18 2.27 -7.71 7.66
CA GLN A 18 2.53 -9.12 7.30
C GLN A 18 2.31 -9.42 5.80
N GLY A 19 1.38 -8.71 5.14
CA GLY A 19 1.20 -8.81 3.69
C GLY A 19 2.41 -8.29 2.91
N PHE A 20 3.00 -7.18 3.36
CA PHE A 20 4.27 -6.66 2.81
C PHE A 20 5.40 -7.67 3.01
N GLU A 21 5.53 -8.20 4.23
CA GLU A 21 6.53 -9.21 4.58
C GLU A 21 6.41 -10.44 3.70
N LEU A 22 5.20 -11.00 3.58
CA LEU A 22 4.93 -12.16 2.73
C LEU A 22 5.28 -11.89 1.27
N MET A 23 4.88 -10.75 0.71
CA MET A 23 5.23 -10.38 -0.66
C MET A 23 6.75 -10.30 -0.86
N SER A 24 7.48 -9.74 0.12
CA SER A 24 8.95 -9.68 0.05
C SER A 24 9.56 -11.08 0.02
N VAL A 25 9.08 -12.01 0.86
CA VAL A 25 9.56 -13.40 0.91
C VAL A 25 9.22 -14.15 -0.39
N LEU A 26 8.01 -13.97 -0.92
CA LEU A 26 7.57 -14.62 -2.16
C LEU A 26 8.38 -14.16 -3.39
N VAL A 27 8.78 -12.89 -3.43
CA VAL A 27 9.60 -12.34 -4.51
C VAL A 27 11.08 -12.73 -4.32
N ALA A 28 11.61 -12.57 -3.11
CA ALA A 28 13.01 -12.90 -2.79
C ALA A 28 13.30 -14.40 -2.80
N LYS A 29 12.26 -15.24 -2.67
CA LYS A 29 12.32 -16.70 -2.49
C LYS A 29 13.12 -17.15 -1.25
N GLN A 30 13.26 -16.24 -0.28
CA GLN A 30 13.93 -16.47 0.99
C GLN A 30 13.48 -15.41 1.99
N ASN A 31 13.65 -15.67 3.29
CA ASN A 31 13.36 -14.69 4.32
C ASN A 31 14.53 -13.70 4.46
N LEU A 32 14.30 -12.44 4.11
CA LEU A 32 15.25 -11.32 4.22
C LEU A 32 14.86 -10.29 5.28
N LEU A 33 13.86 -10.59 6.09
CA LEU A 33 13.40 -9.71 7.14
C LEU A 33 14.43 -9.65 8.27
N THR A 34 14.47 -8.50 8.93
CA THR A 34 15.35 -8.28 10.08
C THR A 34 14.55 -7.68 11.23
N ALA A 35 14.95 -8.00 12.45
CA ALA A 35 14.29 -7.45 13.63
C ALA A 35 14.41 -5.92 13.67
N VAL A 36 13.33 -5.24 14.02
CA VAL A 36 13.23 -3.77 14.19
C VAL A 36 12.39 -3.45 15.42
N ASP A 37 12.63 -2.28 16.02
CA ASP A 37 11.82 -1.73 17.11
C ASP A 37 10.82 -0.69 16.57
N ALA A 38 9.77 -1.20 15.93
CA ALA A 38 8.73 -0.40 15.28
C ALA A 38 7.31 -0.77 15.74
N GLU A 39 7.19 -1.48 16.87
CA GLU A 39 5.89 -1.80 17.48
C GLU A 39 5.28 -0.54 18.10
N ASP A 40 4.01 -0.25 17.84
CA ASP A 40 3.31 0.91 18.42
C ASP A 40 4.02 2.25 18.17
N LEU A 41 4.51 2.45 16.93
CA LEU A 41 5.34 3.59 16.54
C LEU A 41 4.70 4.39 15.40
N PRO A 42 4.08 5.55 15.68
CA PRO A 42 3.53 6.41 14.63
C PRO A 42 4.66 7.23 13.97
N LEU A 43 4.73 7.22 12.65
CA LEU A 43 5.81 7.87 11.87
C LEU A 43 5.28 8.66 10.67
N PRO A 44 6.01 9.69 10.20
CA PRO A 44 5.88 10.19 8.83
C PRO A 44 6.52 9.19 7.86
N LEU A 45 6.55 9.48 6.56
CA LEU A 45 7.26 8.70 5.55
C LEU A 45 8.46 9.48 5.02
N ASN A 46 9.62 8.82 4.98
CA ASN A 46 10.77 9.34 4.26
C ASN A 46 10.67 8.90 2.80
N PHE A 47 10.07 9.76 1.96
CA PHE A 47 9.92 9.47 0.53
C PHE A 47 11.28 9.34 -0.17
N THR A 48 11.42 8.33 -1.04
CA THR A 48 12.57 8.18 -1.93
C THR A 48 12.36 9.01 -3.20
N THR A 49 13.38 9.09 -4.06
CA THR A 49 13.26 9.73 -5.38
C THR A 49 12.26 9.00 -6.29
N GLU A 50 12.16 7.68 -6.17
CA GLU A 50 11.24 6.83 -6.94
C GLU A 50 9.76 7.11 -6.64
N ALA A 51 9.45 7.73 -5.50
CA ALA A 51 8.06 8.08 -5.13
C ALA A 51 7.40 9.04 -6.12
N THR A 52 8.18 9.96 -6.71
CA THR A 52 7.67 11.04 -7.56
C THR A 52 6.97 10.52 -8.82
N ASP A 53 7.55 9.49 -9.44
CA ASP A 53 7.04 8.88 -10.68
C ASP A 53 6.27 7.58 -10.42
N SER A 54 5.94 7.30 -9.17
CA SER A 54 5.23 6.09 -8.76
C SER A 54 3.72 6.18 -9.01
N VAL A 55 3.07 5.03 -9.18
CA VAL A 55 1.61 4.98 -9.29
C VAL A 55 0.97 5.28 -7.95
N LEU A 56 1.52 4.73 -6.87
CA LEU A 56 0.98 4.86 -5.52
C LEU A 56 1.10 6.28 -4.95
N PHE A 57 2.26 6.94 -5.13
CA PHE A 57 2.56 8.24 -4.51
C PHE A 57 2.65 9.41 -5.49
N GLY A 58 2.89 9.18 -6.79
CA GLY A 58 3.16 10.25 -7.76
C GLY A 58 1.99 11.18 -8.02
N LYS A 59 0.76 10.77 -7.66
CA LYS A 59 -0.47 11.58 -7.79
C LYS A 59 -1.12 11.91 -6.45
N LEU A 60 -0.37 11.81 -5.35
CA LEU A 60 -0.89 12.19 -4.03
C LEU A 60 -1.37 13.64 -4.07
N PRO A 61 -2.64 13.90 -3.69
CA PRO A 61 -3.10 15.27 -3.54
C PRO A 61 -2.38 15.90 -2.33
N ARG A 62 -2.23 17.22 -2.36
CA ARG A 62 -1.39 17.95 -1.40
C ARG A 62 -1.80 17.74 0.06
N ASP A 63 -3.10 17.59 0.30
CA ASP A 63 -3.72 17.31 1.61
C ASP A 63 -3.41 15.91 2.15
N VAL A 64 -2.90 15.00 1.32
CA VAL A 64 -2.43 13.67 1.74
C VAL A 64 -0.90 13.62 1.76
N TYR A 65 -0.25 14.20 0.75
CA TYR A 65 1.21 14.24 0.64
C TYR A 65 1.87 14.92 1.83
N LEU A 66 1.37 16.11 2.23
CA LEU A 66 1.99 16.87 3.31
C LEU A 66 1.93 16.12 4.64
N PRO A 67 0.77 15.64 5.12
CA PRO A 67 0.73 14.84 6.35
C PRO A 67 1.61 13.59 6.31
N LEU A 68 1.59 12.84 5.20
CA LEU A 68 2.48 11.68 5.05
C LEU A 68 3.96 12.07 5.20
N LYS A 69 4.36 13.25 4.73
CA LYS A 69 5.75 13.71 4.79
C LYS A 69 6.15 14.26 6.15
N THR A 70 5.24 14.94 6.85
CA THR A 70 5.61 15.80 7.98
C THR A 70 4.98 15.41 9.31
N GLU A 71 4.00 14.52 9.31
CA GLU A 71 3.21 14.18 10.50
C GLU A 71 3.27 12.69 10.80
N ASN A 72 3.11 12.32 12.07
CA ASN A 72 3.15 10.92 12.52
C ASN A 72 1.83 10.19 12.21
N VAL A 73 1.47 10.11 10.93
CA VAL A 73 0.17 9.59 10.47
C VAL A 73 0.19 8.10 10.11
N THR A 74 1.37 7.49 9.98
CA THR A 74 1.50 6.06 9.63
C THR A 74 1.72 5.20 10.88
N ALA A 75 0.82 4.26 11.12
CA ALA A 75 0.86 3.38 12.29
C ALA A 75 1.77 2.16 12.05
N ASN A 76 2.88 2.04 12.79
CA ASN A 76 3.75 0.86 12.73
C ASN A 76 3.49 -0.07 13.92
N TYR A 77 3.29 -1.36 13.62
CA TYR A 77 3.05 -2.45 14.56
C TYR A 77 3.71 -3.72 14.04
N HIS A 78 5.03 -3.66 13.88
CA HIS A 78 5.83 -4.78 13.39
C HIS A 78 7.16 -4.87 14.14
N SER A 79 7.61 -6.12 14.31
CA SER A 79 8.93 -6.44 14.88
C SER A 79 9.92 -6.91 13.82
N TRP A 80 9.50 -6.99 12.56
CA TRP A 80 10.28 -7.48 11.43
C TRP A 80 10.08 -6.56 10.24
N ALA A 81 11.16 -6.21 9.55
CA ALA A 81 11.07 -5.39 8.35
C ALA A 81 12.20 -5.69 7.36
N LEU A 82 11.97 -5.35 6.10
CA LEU A 82 12.96 -5.44 5.03
C LEU A 82 13.85 -4.19 5.03
N THR A 83 15.17 -4.36 5.17
CA THR A 83 16.11 -3.23 5.13
C THR A 83 16.47 -2.84 3.69
N PRO A 84 16.84 -1.57 3.42
CA PRO A 84 17.36 -1.16 2.12
C PRO A 84 18.58 -1.98 1.68
N LYS A 85 19.46 -2.33 2.62
CA LYS A 85 20.61 -3.22 2.38
C LYS A 85 20.17 -4.59 1.85
N ASN A 86 19.29 -5.29 2.59
CA ASN A 86 18.85 -6.63 2.19
C ASN A 86 18.06 -6.60 0.87
N PHE A 87 17.26 -5.55 0.65
CA PHE A 87 16.57 -5.33 -0.62
C PHE A 87 17.56 -5.15 -1.77
N SER A 88 18.55 -4.27 -1.61
CA SER A 88 19.51 -3.97 -2.66
C SER A 88 20.45 -5.14 -2.97
N GLU A 89 20.74 -6.01 -2.02
CA GLU A 89 21.56 -7.21 -2.22
C GLU A 89 20.80 -8.34 -2.96
N ASN A 90 19.47 -8.27 -3.03
CA ASN A 90 18.64 -9.28 -3.70
C ASN A 90 18.15 -8.82 -5.08
N LYS A 91 18.64 -9.47 -6.14
CA LYS A 91 18.28 -9.14 -7.53
C LYS A 91 16.80 -9.30 -7.86
N ASP A 92 16.11 -10.26 -7.24
CA ASP A 92 14.71 -10.56 -7.54
C ASP A 92 13.82 -9.45 -6.96
N LEU A 93 14.10 -8.98 -5.75
CA LEU A 93 13.44 -7.81 -5.15
C LEU A 93 13.69 -6.53 -5.96
N ARG A 94 14.96 -6.20 -6.26
CA ARG A 94 15.29 -4.98 -7.01
C ARG A 94 14.69 -4.94 -8.42
N SER A 95 14.53 -6.10 -9.06
CA SER A 95 13.95 -6.17 -10.41
C SER A 95 12.43 -6.15 -10.40
N PHE A 96 11.81 -6.45 -9.25
CA PHE A 96 10.37 -6.51 -9.12
C PHE A 96 9.77 -5.22 -8.54
N PHE A 97 10.38 -4.64 -7.51
CA PHE A 97 9.83 -3.51 -6.76
C PHE A 97 10.64 -2.21 -6.90
N LYS A 98 9.93 -1.09 -6.89
CA LYS A 98 10.43 0.25 -6.55
C LYS A 98 10.23 0.49 -5.06
N VAL A 99 11.26 0.99 -4.38
CA VAL A 99 11.14 1.43 -2.99
C VAL A 99 10.67 2.87 -2.97
N LEU A 100 9.50 3.14 -2.40
CA LEU A 100 8.85 4.46 -2.45
C LEU A 100 9.06 5.27 -1.16
N SER A 101 9.20 4.60 -0.03
CA SER A 101 9.56 5.26 1.22
C SER A 101 10.36 4.33 2.14
N THR A 102 11.16 4.95 2.99
CA THR A 102 11.82 4.30 4.12
C THR A 102 11.39 4.94 5.44
N ASN A 103 11.71 4.28 6.53
CA ASN A 103 11.57 4.78 7.88
C ASN A 103 12.68 4.24 8.76
N THR A 104 12.83 4.83 9.94
CA THR A 104 13.81 4.43 10.93
C THR A 104 13.10 4.02 12.21
N ASP A 105 13.49 2.88 12.76
CA ASP A 105 12.96 2.37 14.01
C ASP A 105 13.49 3.16 15.23
N ARG A 106 13.04 2.83 16.45
CA ARG A 106 13.49 3.54 17.68
C ARG A 106 14.99 3.46 17.93
N ASN A 107 15.67 2.47 17.37
CA ASN A 107 17.11 2.22 17.54
C ASN A 107 17.96 2.77 16.39
N GLY A 108 17.38 3.55 15.48
CA GLY A 108 18.12 4.13 14.36
C GLY A 108 18.27 3.20 13.16
N LYS A 109 17.59 2.05 13.13
CA LYS A 109 17.68 1.09 12.02
C LYS A 109 16.68 1.43 10.92
N GLU A 110 17.20 1.63 9.72
CA GLU A 110 16.38 1.94 8.54
C GLU A 110 15.70 0.69 7.95
N PHE A 111 14.45 0.83 7.56
CA PHE A 111 13.64 -0.17 6.89
C PHE A 111 12.79 0.43 5.76
N ILE A 112 12.41 -0.39 4.78
CA ILE A 112 11.51 -0.02 3.70
C ILE A 112 10.08 0.02 4.25
N SER A 113 9.40 1.15 4.08
CA SER A 113 8.04 1.34 4.59
C SER A 113 6.96 1.28 3.52
N SER A 114 7.30 1.55 2.25
CA SER A 114 6.36 1.40 1.12
C SER A 114 7.11 1.00 -0.15
N MET A 115 6.50 0.12 -0.95
CA MET A 115 7.01 -0.30 -2.26
C MET A 115 5.87 -0.61 -3.24
N GLU A 116 6.15 -0.47 -4.53
CA GLU A 116 5.24 -0.90 -5.61
C GLU A 116 6.00 -1.68 -6.69
N ALA A 117 5.33 -2.56 -7.42
CA ALA A 117 6.00 -3.31 -8.49
C ALA A 117 6.19 -2.46 -9.75
N TYR A 118 7.29 -2.67 -10.48
CA TYR A 118 7.57 -1.92 -11.72
C TYR A 118 6.53 -2.14 -12.82
N LYS A 119 6.00 -3.36 -12.93
CA LYS A 119 5.22 -3.81 -14.09
C LYS A 119 3.80 -4.25 -13.75
N TYR A 120 3.50 -4.45 -12.47
CA TYR A 120 2.28 -5.07 -12.00
C TYR A 120 1.59 -4.13 -11.00
N PRO A 121 0.25 -4.17 -10.88
CA PRO A 121 -0.49 -3.39 -9.88
C PRO A 121 -0.35 -4.03 -8.48
N VAL A 122 0.88 -4.16 -8.00
CA VAL A 122 1.20 -4.72 -6.69
C VAL A 122 1.78 -3.63 -5.81
N TYR A 123 1.13 -3.38 -4.69
CA TYR A 123 1.47 -2.34 -3.73
C TYR A 123 1.65 -2.96 -2.37
N ALA A 124 2.64 -2.50 -1.62
CA ALA A 124 2.87 -2.98 -0.28
C ALA A 124 3.31 -1.84 0.64
N VAL A 125 2.69 -1.78 1.82
CA VAL A 125 3.02 -0.84 2.90
C VAL A 125 3.31 -1.64 4.17
N GLN A 126 4.43 -1.34 4.84
CA GLN A 126 4.80 -1.99 6.10
C GLN A 126 3.95 -1.46 7.27
N TRP A 127 3.49 -0.22 7.16
CA TRP A 127 2.62 0.47 8.10
C TRP A 127 1.13 0.17 7.82
N HIS A 128 0.28 0.54 8.76
CA HIS A 128 -1.14 0.19 8.79
C HIS A 128 -2.05 1.40 8.48
N PRO A 129 -2.40 1.64 7.21
CA PRO A 129 -3.32 2.73 6.85
C PRO A 129 -4.71 2.55 7.45
N GLU A 130 -5.15 1.32 7.74
CA GLU A 130 -6.50 1.03 8.23
C GLU A 130 -6.70 1.45 9.69
N LYS A 131 -5.62 1.52 10.48
CA LYS A 131 -5.72 1.71 11.94
C LYS A 131 -6.25 3.08 12.32
N ASN A 132 -5.92 4.13 11.55
CA ASN A 132 -6.32 5.50 11.83
C ASN A 132 -7.85 5.67 11.92
N ASN A 133 -8.61 4.92 11.12
CA ASN A 133 -10.07 5.02 11.09
C ASN A 133 -10.75 4.08 12.08
N PHE A 134 -10.18 2.89 12.31
CA PHE A 134 -10.95 1.78 12.88
C PHE A 134 -10.44 1.24 14.23
N VAL A 135 -9.23 1.60 14.68
CA VAL A 135 -8.64 0.99 15.89
C VAL A 135 -8.51 2.00 17.03
N TRP A 136 -9.50 2.01 17.92
CA TRP A 136 -9.56 2.92 19.07
C TRP A 136 -9.17 2.22 20.37
N LYS A 137 -7.86 2.05 20.61
CA LYS A 137 -7.33 1.47 21.86
C LYS A 137 -6.64 2.56 22.67
N SER A 138 -7.07 2.78 23.91
CA SER A 138 -6.62 3.92 24.74
C SER A 138 -5.11 3.98 25.04
N LYS A 139 -4.39 2.86 24.90
CA LYS A 139 -2.94 2.77 25.11
C LYS A 139 -2.13 2.64 23.81
N ALA A 140 -2.79 2.65 22.66
CA ALA A 140 -2.13 2.53 21.37
C ALA A 140 -1.78 3.92 20.83
N HIS A 141 -0.56 4.09 20.34
CA HIS A 141 -0.07 5.30 19.70
C HIS A 141 -0.48 5.31 18.22
N ILE A 142 -1.79 5.43 17.99
CA ILE A 142 -2.39 5.55 16.66
C ILE A 142 -2.88 6.99 16.50
N ASN A 143 -2.49 7.64 15.41
CA ASN A 143 -2.98 8.97 15.11
C ASN A 143 -4.40 8.87 14.53
N HIS A 144 -5.34 9.57 15.16
CA HIS A 144 -6.75 9.65 14.78
C HIS A 144 -7.20 11.06 14.39
N ASP A 145 -6.25 11.97 14.15
CA ASP A 145 -6.57 13.31 13.66
C ASP A 145 -7.15 13.27 12.23
N ALA A 146 -7.70 14.41 11.80
CA ALA A 146 -8.34 14.51 10.50
C ALA A 146 -7.39 14.19 9.33
N ASN A 147 -6.10 14.50 9.46
CA ASN A 147 -5.10 14.24 8.42
C ASN A 147 -4.80 12.74 8.33
N ALA A 148 -4.65 12.06 9.46
CA ALA A 148 -4.42 10.64 9.54
C ALA A 148 -5.61 9.84 9.01
N VAL A 149 -6.84 10.27 9.31
CA VAL A 149 -8.07 9.72 8.74
C VAL A 149 -8.15 9.93 7.23
N ARG A 150 -7.77 11.13 6.76
CA ARG A 150 -7.74 11.47 5.34
C ARG A 150 -6.73 10.62 4.55
N VAL A 151 -5.57 10.34 5.16
CA VAL A 151 -4.55 9.42 4.64
C VAL A 151 -5.10 8.01 4.51
N SER A 152 -5.72 7.48 5.57
CA SER A 152 -6.37 6.16 5.55
C SER A 152 -7.36 6.02 4.39
N GLN A 153 -8.26 7.01 4.25
CA GLN A 153 -9.27 7.02 3.19
C GLN A 153 -8.64 7.04 1.79
N TYR A 154 -7.59 7.84 1.58
CA TYR A 154 -6.91 7.91 0.27
C TYR A 154 -6.41 6.54 -0.19
N PHE A 155 -5.79 5.76 0.69
CA PHE A 155 -5.22 4.46 0.30
C PHE A 155 -6.31 3.41 0.03
N ALA A 156 -7.43 3.48 0.75
CA ALA A 156 -8.60 2.67 0.43
C ALA A 156 -9.16 3.03 -0.96
N ASP A 157 -9.39 4.32 -1.23
CA ASP A 157 -9.91 4.81 -2.52
C ASP A 157 -8.95 4.46 -3.68
N PHE A 158 -7.65 4.65 -3.47
CA PHE A 158 -6.61 4.31 -4.43
C PHE A 158 -6.68 2.84 -4.83
N PHE A 159 -6.77 1.93 -3.85
CA PHE A 159 -6.75 0.50 -4.13
C PHE A 159 -8.04 0.03 -4.80
N VAL A 160 -9.21 0.55 -4.39
CA VAL A 160 -10.49 0.30 -5.07
C VAL A 160 -10.41 0.74 -6.53
N ALA A 161 -9.86 1.92 -6.81
CA ALA A 161 -9.70 2.41 -8.17
C ALA A 161 -8.75 1.55 -9.03
N GLN A 162 -7.80 0.80 -8.44
CA GLN A 162 -7.00 -0.18 -9.21
C GLN A 162 -7.83 -1.39 -9.65
N GLY A 163 -8.87 -1.75 -8.88
CA GLY A 163 -9.82 -2.80 -9.26
C GLY A 163 -10.71 -2.38 -10.43
N ASP A 164 -11.27 -1.17 -10.38
CA ASP A 164 -12.19 -0.67 -11.39
C ASP A 164 -11.51 -0.46 -12.75
N ASN A 165 -10.24 -0.03 -12.75
CA ASN A 165 -9.45 0.19 -13.97
C ASN A 165 -9.05 -1.11 -14.69
N ASN A 166 -9.18 -2.27 -14.04
CA ASN A 166 -8.83 -3.57 -14.63
C ASN A 166 -10.04 -4.33 -15.21
N GLY A 167 -11.18 -3.65 -15.40
CA GLY A 167 -12.33 -4.18 -16.13
C GLY A 167 -12.97 -5.39 -15.44
N CYS A 168 -13.80 -5.14 -14.43
CA CYS A 168 -14.65 -6.16 -13.81
C CYS A 168 -15.80 -6.65 -14.74
N ASN A 169 -15.52 -6.93 -16.01
CA ASN A 169 -16.53 -7.29 -17.00
C ASN A 169 -17.08 -8.72 -16.83
N ASN A 170 -16.49 -9.54 -15.95
CA ASN A 170 -16.90 -10.94 -15.74
C ASN A 170 -16.78 -11.37 -14.28
N ILE A 171 -17.57 -10.79 -13.36
CA ILE A 171 -17.69 -11.35 -11.99
C ILE A 171 -18.50 -12.67 -12.10
N PRO A 172 -17.92 -13.84 -11.77
CA PRO A 172 -18.67 -15.10 -11.83
C PRO A 172 -19.86 -15.07 -10.87
N GLU A 173 -21.00 -15.65 -11.25
CA GLU A 173 -22.22 -15.70 -10.41
C GLU A 173 -21.97 -16.25 -8.99
N GLY A 174 -20.99 -17.15 -8.84
CA GLY A 174 -20.59 -17.68 -7.53
C GLY A 174 -19.98 -16.64 -6.59
N VAL A 175 -19.33 -15.60 -7.12
CA VAL A 175 -18.77 -14.49 -6.35
C VAL A 175 -19.89 -13.51 -5.99
N GLN A 176 -20.83 -13.21 -6.88
CA GLN A 176 -21.97 -12.32 -6.59
C GLN A 176 -22.79 -12.79 -5.37
N LYS A 177 -22.89 -14.09 -5.15
CA LYS A 177 -23.58 -14.68 -3.99
C LYS A 177 -22.83 -14.53 -2.66
N SER A 178 -21.51 -14.31 -2.67
CA SER A 178 -20.72 -14.15 -1.43
C SER A 178 -20.58 -12.71 -0.95
N ILE A 179 -20.73 -11.72 -1.84
CA ILE A 179 -20.48 -10.29 -1.54
C ILE A 179 -21.68 -9.54 -0.96
N GLY A 180 -22.89 -10.12 -0.94
CA GLY A 180 -24.09 -9.49 -0.38
C GLY A 180 -24.54 -8.17 -1.06
N SER A 181 -23.84 -7.73 -2.10
CA SER A 181 -24.14 -6.52 -2.88
C SER A 181 -24.00 -6.84 -4.38
N PRO A 182 -25.00 -6.55 -5.23
CA PRO A 182 -25.01 -7.02 -6.62
C PRO A 182 -24.05 -6.27 -7.56
N ASN A 183 -23.53 -5.11 -7.18
CA ASN A 183 -22.94 -4.19 -8.15
C ASN A 183 -21.55 -3.67 -7.73
N CYS A 184 -20.59 -3.89 -8.62
CA CYS A 184 -19.36 -3.09 -8.72
C CYS A 184 -19.76 -1.65 -9.11
N PRO A 185 -19.34 -0.61 -8.37
CA PRO A 185 -19.61 0.77 -8.77
C PRO A 185 -18.81 1.09 -10.04
N ILE A 186 -19.48 1.10 -11.19
CA ILE A 186 -18.92 1.69 -12.42
C ILE A 186 -18.63 3.17 -12.11
N PRO A 187 -17.41 3.69 -12.36
CA PRO A 187 -17.12 5.11 -12.20
C PRO A 187 -18.10 5.94 -13.05
N ALA A 188 -18.91 6.77 -12.38
CA ALA A 188 -19.84 7.69 -13.03
C ALA A 188 -19.09 8.89 -13.63
N THR A 189 -18.24 8.68 -14.63
CA THR A 189 -17.48 9.77 -15.28
C THR A 189 -17.41 9.70 -16.80
N GLN A 190 -18.29 8.96 -17.49
CA GLN A 190 -18.33 8.97 -18.96
C GLN A 190 -19.65 9.38 -19.64
N ASN A 191 -20.63 9.96 -18.93
CA ASN A 191 -21.87 10.46 -19.56
C ASN A 191 -22.12 11.96 -19.33
N LEU A 192 -21.09 12.80 -19.51
CA LEU A 192 -21.28 14.24 -19.69
C LEU A 192 -20.56 14.73 -20.95
N VAL A 193 -20.93 14.17 -22.09
CA VAL A 193 -20.85 14.87 -23.37
C VAL A 193 -22.14 14.59 -24.13
N SER A 194 -22.79 15.66 -24.59
CA SER A 194 -24.02 15.74 -25.39
C SER A 194 -25.37 15.78 -24.64
N ALA A 195 -25.71 16.96 -24.12
CA ALA A 195 -27.06 17.54 -24.25
C ALA A 195 -27.00 19.07 -24.08
N HIS A 196 -27.23 19.76 -25.20
CA HIS A 196 -27.41 21.22 -25.44
C HIS A 196 -26.18 22.11 -25.45
#